data_AF-A0A954ZK01-F1
#
_entry.id   AF-A0A954ZK01-F1
#
_cell.length_a   1.000
_cell.length_b   1.000
_cell.length_c   1.000
_cell.angle_alpha   90.00
_cell.angle_beta   90.00
_cell.angle_gamma   90.00
#
_symmetry.space_group_name_H-M   'P 1'
#
loop_
_entity.id
_entity.type
_entity.pdbx_description
1 polymer ?
#
loop_
_entity_poly.entity_id
_entity_poly.type
_entity_poly.pdbx_seq_one_letter_code
_entity_poly.pdbx_strand_id
1 'polypeptide(L)'
;MNLTKTFSAIILAALAAFYATPTFADITNVVETGGDNEATDTITAKWTGVTYNTTIDNEPINGVPAGTPYTVGTFGHLSPAFVDRRHAYTDAPVGTALAGTIQLPADALIPSYLLGGEYIMSGNDNRDNPDYRLDVTVDRPASVFMLIDNRLSDGDGNTPPTFDSTHMQWILDEGWFPLTTGLNRFNNPLIPDEVGIDEDADGSLNQFYSVYFKEVPAGTFTLKQADNSGQNMYGVVVVSQPAPEPGSLALAGLSILGGLGMLRRRSV
;
A
#
# COMPACT_ATOMS: atom_id res chain seq x y z
N MET A 1 -37.59 6.59 -28.82
CA MET A 1 -37.35 5.41 -27.96
C MET A 1 -36.14 4.67 -28.51
N ASN A 2 -35.20 4.31 -27.64
CA ASN A 2 -33.94 3.55 -27.84
C ASN A 2 -32.67 4.34 -27.51
N LEU A 3 -32.52 4.61 -26.21
CA LEU A 3 -31.33 5.14 -25.56
C LEU A 3 -30.66 3.97 -24.79
N THR A 4 -30.09 2.99 -25.50
CA THR A 4 -29.55 1.77 -24.83
C THR A 4 -28.31 1.17 -25.49
N LYS A 5 -27.49 1.95 -26.22
CA LYS A 5 -26.26 1.43 -26.85
C LYS A 5 -25.02 2.32 -26.74
N THR A 6 -24.85 3.05 -25.63
CA THR A 6 -23.66 3.90 -25.44
C THR A 6 -23.13 3.92 -24.00
N PHE A 7 -23.18 2.79 -23.29
CA PHE A 7 -22.55 2.66 -21.96
C PHE A 7 -21.60 1.47 -21.81
N SER A 8 -21.40 0.65 -22.84
CA SER A 8 -20.54 -0.55 -22.75
C SER A 8 -19.12 -0.39 -23.29
N ALA A 9 -18.69 0.82 -23.69
CA ALA A 9 -17.34 1.04 -24.23
C ALA A 9 -16.36 1.71 -23.25
N ILE A 10 -16.83 2.21 -22.10
CA ILE A 10 -15.98 2.93 -21.12
C ILE A 10 -15.43 1.97 -20.05
N ILE A 11 -16.05 0.81 -19.82
CA ILE A 11 -15.63 -0.13 -18.77
C ILE A 11 -14.54 -1.11 -19.25
N LEU A 12 -14.35 -1.30 -20.55
CA LEU A 12 -13.38 -2.28 -21.07
C LEU A 12 -11.94 -1.73 -21.23
N ALA A 13 -11.74 -0.40 -21.19
CA ALA A 13 -10.41 0.20 -21.28
C ALA A 13 -9.67 0.23 -19.94
N ALA A 14 -10.38 0.16 -18.81
CA ALA A 14 -9.78 0.12 -17.47
C ALA A 14 -9.20 -1.25 -17.10
N LEU A 15 -9.61 -2.33 -17.78
CA LEU A 15 -9.21 -3.70 -17.44
C LEU A 15 -7.95 -4.18 -18.19
N ALA A 16 -7.54 -3.49 -19.26
CA ALA A 16 -6.42 -3.93 -20.11
C ALA A 16 -5.05 -3.36 -19.69
N ALA A 17 -4.99 -2.51 -18.66
CA ALA A 17 -3.75 -1.89 -18.19
C ALA A 17 -2.97 -2.74 -17.15
N PHE A 18 -3.49 -3.88 -16.71
CA PHE A 18 -2.93 -4.64 -15.59
C PHE A 18 -1.91 -5.74 -15.94
N TYR A 19 -1.38 -5.78 -17.18
CA TYR A 19 -0.39 -6.80 -17.60
C TYR A 19 1.01 -6.25 -17.90
N ALA A 20 1.39 -5.10 -17.35
CA ALA A 20 2.78 -4.69 -17.36
C ALA A 20 3.53 -5.39 -16.21
N THR A 21 4.60 -6.12 -16.54
CA THR A 21 5.54 -6.63 -15.54
C THR A 21 6.19 -5.44 -14.83
N PRO A 22 6.13 -5.33 -13.49
CA PRO A 22 6.74 -4.22 -12.78
C PRO A 22 8.25 -4.23 -13.02
N THR A 23 8.80 -3.07 -13.39
CA THR A 23 10.25 -2.85 -13.49
C THR A 23 10.71 -2.15 -12.21
N PHE A 24 11.44 -2.85 -11.35
CA PHE A 24 12.09 -2.32 -10.12
C PHE A 24 13.05 -1.15 -10.47
N ALA A 25 13.21 -0.04 -9.74
CA ALA A 25 12.73 0.42 -8.43
C ALA A 25 12.06 1.80 -8.58
N ASP A 26 10.91 2.05 -7.96
CA ASP A 26 10.21 3.34 -8.04
C ASP A 26 10.68 4.30 -6.96
N ILE A 27 10.88 3.81 -5.73
CA ILE A 27 11.28 4.61 -4.58
C ILE A 27 12.76 4.92 -4.68
N THR A 28 13.05 6.16 -5.05
CA THR A 28 14.42 6.67 -5.18
C THR A 28 14.96 7.28 -3.90
N ASN A 29 14.08 7.74 -3.00
CA ASN A 29 14.47 8.34 -1.74
C ASN A 29 13.31 8.34 -0.74
N VAL A 30 13.62 8.14 0.54
CA VAL A 30 12.71 8.39 1.66
C VAL A 30 13.45 9.21 2.71
N VAL A 31 12.91 10.37 3.07
CA VAL A 31 13.42 11.21 4.16
C VAL A 31 12.43 11.19 5.30
N GLU A 32 12.84 10.62 6.43
CA GLU A 32 12.08 10.66 7.67
C GLU A 32 12.47 11.87 8.51
N THR A 33 11.47 12.59 9.04
CA THR A 33 11.63 13.70 9.98
C THR A 33 10.60 13.60 11.09
N GLY A 34 10.96 14.05 12.30
CA GLY A 34 10.06 14.06 13.46
C GLY A 34 9.77 12.68 14.06
N GLY A 35 10.44 11.63 13.55
CA GLY A 35 10.44 10.30 14.12
C GLY A 35 11.63 10.02 15.03
N ASP A 36 11.56 8.89 15.73
CA ASP A 36 12.61 8.37 16.60
C ASP A 36 13.80 7.88 15.78
N ASN A 37 15.00 8.10 16.34
CA ASN A 37 16.25 7.67 15.71
C ASN A 37 17.28 7.37 16.79
N GLU A 38 17.09 6.23 17.42
CA GLU A 38 17.87 5.66 18.49
C GLU A 38 18.75 4.52 17.95
N ALA A 39 20.05 4.60 18.16
CA ALA A 39 21.01 3.64 17.60
C ALA A 39 20.82 2.19 18.09
N THR A 40 20.03 1.99 19.13
CA THR A 40 19.83 0.71 19.82
C THR A 40 18.41 0.19 19.74
N ASP A 41 17.52 0.88 19.03
CA ASP A 41 16.11 0.51 18.93
C ASP A 41 15.54 1.00 17.59
N THR A 42 14.78 2.08 17.62
CA THR A 42 14.12 2.65 16.44
C THR A 42 15.05 3.49 15.61
N ILE A 43 15.32 3.08 14.38
CA ILE A 43 16.03 3.91 13.40
C ILE A 43 15.07 4.53 12.40
N THR A 44 15.56 5.53 11.67
CA THR A 44 14.83 6.10 10.53
C THR A 44 14.34 5.04 9.53
N ALA A 45 13.25 5.33 8.81
CA ALA A 45 12.70 4.45 7.80
C ALA A 45 13.73 3.89 6.80
N LYS A 46 13.45 2.67 6.36
CA LYS A 46 14.19 1.95 5.31
C LYS A 46 13.18 1.52 4.25
N TRP A 47 13.60 1.35 3.01
CA TRP A 47 12.72 0.97 1.92
C TRP A 47 13.40 -0.04 1.02
N THR A 48 12.62 -0.69 0.16
CA THR A 48 13.09 -1.71 -0.79
C THR A 48 14.42 -1.32 -1.45
N GLY A 49 15.39 -2.24 -1.39
CA GLY A 49 16.73 -2.05 -1.94
C GLY A 49 17.73 -1.37 -0.99
N VAL A 50 17.30 -0.75 0.10
CA VAL A 50 18.22 -0.18 1.10
C VAL A 50 18.77 -1.27 2.01
N THR A 51 20.10 -1.30 2.15
CA THR A 51 20.80 -2.13 3.14
C THR A 51 21.13 -1.31 4.38
N TYR A 52 20.89 -1.88 5.57
CA TYR A 52 21.30 -1.32 6.85
C TYR A 52 21.72 -2.44 7.81
N ASN A 53 22.38 -2.08 8.91
CA ASN A 53 22.67 -3.05 9.97
C ASN A 53 21.53 -3.05 10.98
N THR A 54 21.01 -4.22 11.33
CA THR A 54 20.01 -4.38 12.39
C THR A 54 20.51 -3.77 13.72
N THR A 55 19.59 -3.25 14.53
CA THR A 55 19.94 -2.52 15.78
C THR A 55 19.67 -3.34 17.04
N ILE A 56 18.69 -4.25 16.99
CA ILE A 56 18.29 -5.13 18.10
C ILE A 56 18.38 -6.59 17.67
N ASP A 57 18.71 -7.48 18.61
CA ASP A 57 18.66 -8.93 18.40
C ASP A 57 17.23 -9.39 18.15
N ASN A 58 17.03 -10.17 17.08
CA ASN A 58 15.75 -10.68 16.59
C ASN A 58 14.85 -9.63 15.92
N GLU A 59 15.39 -8.47 15.53
CA GLU A 59 14.67 -7.43 14.80
C GLU A 59 15.45 -6.98 13.54
N PRO A 60 14.76 -6.76 12.41
CA PRO A 60 13.33 -6.94 12.20
C PRO A 60 12.94 -8.41 11.91
N ILE A 61 13.92 -9.32 11.93
CA ILE A 61 13.74 -10.75 11.62
C ILE A 61 14.16 -11.59 12.83
N ASN A 62 13.30 -12.53 13.21
CA ASN A 62 13.55 -13.46 14.30
C ASN A 62 14.84 -14.28 14.07
N GLY A 63 15.70 -14.39 15.09
CA GLY A 63 16.96 -15.12 15.03
C GLY A 63 18.12 -14.38 14.37
N VAL A 64 17.95 -13.13 13.94
CA VAL A 64 19.04 -12.29 13.39
C VAL A 64 19.67 -11.47 14.51
N PRO A 65 20.99 -11.60 14.78
CA PRO A 65 21.67 -10.76 15.77
C PRO A 65 21.74 -9.29 15.35
N ALA A 66 21.81 -8.38 16.32
CA ALA A 66 22.12 -6.97 16.09
C ALA A 66 23.44 -6.79 15.34
N GLY A 67 23.52 -5.77 14.50
CA GLY A 67 24.66 -5.47 13.64
C GLY A 67 24.72 -6.29 12.35
N THR A 68 23.74 -7.17 12.10
CA THR A 68 23.69 -7.98 10.87
C THR A 68 23.19 -7.12 9.70
N PRO A 69 23.88 -7.10 8.55
CA PRO A 69 23.37 -6.42 7.37
C PRO A 69 22.07 -7.05 6.86
N TYR A 70 21.03 -6.24 6.74
CA TYR A 70 19.74 -6.60 6.16
C TYR A 70 19.41 -5.66 5.00
N THR A 71 18.94 -6.22 3.89
CA THR A 71 18.46 -5.46 2.73
C THR A 71 16.96 -5.62 2.63
N VAL A 72 16.24 -4.51 2.63
CA VAL A 72 14.78 -4.53 2.51
C VAL A 72 14.40 -5.11 1.15
N GLY A 73 13.61 -6.19 1.18
CA GLY A 73 13.10 -6.85 -0.01
C GLY A 73 11.92 -6.11 -0.63
N THR A 74 11.19 -6.80 -1.50
CA THR A 74 9.86 -6.36 -1.96
C THR A 74 8.78 -6.80 -0.99
N PHE A 75 7.60 -6.21 -1.11
CA PHE A 75 6.43 -6.53 -0.30
C PHE A 75 5.90 -7.95 -0.59
N GLY A 76 5.53 -8.68 0.45
CA GLY A 76 5.00 -10.04 0.34
C GLY A 76 4.90 -10.75 1.70
N HIS A 77 4.63 -12.05 1.63
CA HIS A 77 4.53 -12.90 2.82
C HIS A 77 5.86 -12.96 3.58
N LEU A 78 5.77 -12.72 4.88
CA LEU A 78 6.86 -12.61 5.86
C LEU A 78 7.85 -11.48 5.58
N SER A 79 7.50 -10.52 4.73
CA SER A 79 8.24 -9.25 4.65
C SER A 79 8.11 -8.53 6.00
N PRO A 80 9.21 -8.12 6.65
CA PRO A 80 9.14 -7.41 7.92
C PRO A 80 8.42 -6.07 7.76
N ALA A 81 7.54 -5.74 8.71
CA ALA A 81 6.71 -4.55 8.66
C ALA A 81 7.44 -3.30 9.17
N PHE A 82 8.30 -3.45 10.18
CA PHE A 82 8.95 -2.34 10.86
C PHE A 82 10.45 -2.55 11.02
N VAL A 83 11.20 -1.48 11.24
CA VAL A 83 12.65 -1.55 11.47
C VAL A 83 13.02 -1.95 12.91
N ASP A 84 12.08 -1.79 13.84
CA ASP A 84 12.22 -1.85 15.32
C ASP A 84 11.29 -2.90 15.96
N ARG A 85 10.70 -3.79 15.14
CA ARG A 85 9.86 -4.89 15.60
C ARG A 85 10.03 -6.07 14.68
N ARG A 86 9.80 -7.26 15.23
CA ARG A 86 9.75 -8.51 14.47
C ARG A 86 8.47 -8.71 13.64
N HIS A 87 7.54 -7.76 13.65
CA HIS A 87 6.25 -7.93 13.00
C HIS A 87 6.43 -8.15 11.48
N ALA A 88 5.60 -9.00 10.87
CA ALA A 88 5.70 -9.31 9.46
C ALA A 88 4.33 -9.39 8.77
N TYR A 89 4.26 -8.99 7.51
CA TYR A 89 3.04 -9.15 6.72
C TYR A 89 2.80 -10.64 6.41
N THR A 90 1.57 -11.11 6.48
CA THR A 90 1.33 -12.56 6.41
C THR A 90 0.12 -12.96 5.59
N ASP A 91 0.33 -14.04 4.82
CA ASP A 91 -0.67 -14.85 4.11
C ASP A 91 -1.22 -15.98 5.00
N ALA A 92 -0.84 -16.01 6.29
CA ALA A 92 -1.00 -17.18 7.14
C ALA A 92 -2.43 -17.75 7.06
N PRO A 93 -2.56 -19.06 6.78
CA PRO A 93 -3.86 -19.70 6.71
C PRO A 93 -4.60 -19.52 8.02
N VAL A 94 -5.91 -19.35 7.91
CA VAL A 94 -6.82 -19.36 9.06
C VAL A 94 -6.50 -20.48 10.02
N GLY A 95 -6.20 -20.13 11.27
CA GLY A 95 -6.29 -21.09 12.36
C GLY A 95 -5.27 -20.97 13.49
N THR A 96 -4.29 -20.07 13.44
CA THR A 96 -3.23 -20.04 14.47
C THR A 96 -3.22 -18.84 15.41
N ALA A 97 -3.85 -17.69 15.12
CA ALA A 97 -3.99 -16.61 16.11
C ALA A 97 -5.36 -15.91 16.19
N LEU A 98 -6.29 -16.17 15.26
CA LEU A 98 -7.72 -15.93 15.46
C LEU A 98 -8.46 -17.28 15.49
N ALA A 99 -8.39 -17.94 16.65
CA ALA A 99 -9.00 -19.24 16.87
C ALA A 99 -10.52 -19.19 16.60
N GLY A 100 -10.95 -19.60 15.39
CA GLY A 100 -12.22 -20.27 15.19
C GLY A 100 -13.34 -19.57 14.42
N THR A 101 -13.17 -18.40 13.80
CA THR A 101 -14.34 -17.66 13.25
C THR A 101 -14.29 -17.26 11.78
N ILE A 102 -13.14 -17.27 11.10
CA ILE A 102 -13.03 -16.66 9.77
C ILE A 102 -12.29 -17.58 8.80
N GLN A 103 -12.99 -18.21 7.85
CA GLN A 103 -12.34 -18.83 6.70
C GLN A 103 -11.95 -17.76 5.67
N LEU A 104 -10.69 -17.33 5.65
CA LEU A 104 -10.09 -16.59 4.54
C LEU A 104 -10.19 -17.45 3.28
N PRO A 105 -10.81 -16.96 2.19
CA PRO A 105 -10.74 -17.66 0.92
C PRO A 105 -9.28 -17.70 0.43
N ALA A 106 -8.93 -18.63 -0.47
CA ALA A 106 -7.54 -18.84 -0.90
C ALA A 106 -6.91 -17.65 -1.65
N ASP A 107 -7.71 -16.62 -1.93
CA ASP A 107 -7.39 -15.32 -2.50
C ASP A 107 -7.40 -14.17 -1.47
N ALA A 108 -7.82 -14.41 -0.21
CA ALA A 108 -7.61 -13.51 0.94
C ALA A 108 -6.20 -13.65 1.55
N LEU A 109 -5.27 -14.08 0.70
CA LEU A 109 -3.84 -13.82 0.81
C LEU A 109 -3.62 -12.31 0.65
N ILE A 110 -2.42 -11.82 0.96
CA ILE A 110 -1.94 -10.49 0.59
C ILE A 110 -2.43 -10.18 -0.83
N PRO A 111 -3.24 -9.11 -1.01
CA PRO A 111 -3.82 -8.81 -2.30
C PRO A 111 -2.76 -8.77 -3.39
N SER A 112 -3.00 -9.49 -4.49
CA SER A 112 -2.00 -9.69 -5.54
C SER A 112 -1.47 -8.39 -6.17
N TYR A 113 -2.25 -7.31 -6.12
CA TYR A 113 -1.82 -5.99 -6.60
C TYR A 113 -0.76 -5.34 -5.69
N LEU A 114 -0.53 -5.84 -4.48
CA LEU A 114 0.55 -5.40 -3.58
C LEU A 114 1.81 -6.28 -3.70
N LEU A 115 1.66 -7.54 -4.12
CA LEU A 115 2.76 -8.50 -4.14
C LEU A 115 3.88 -8.05 -5.07
N GLY A 116 5.10 -8.05 -4.56
CA GLY A 116 6.29 -7.61 -5.30
C GLY A 116 6.43 -6.10 -5.40
N GLY A 117 5.49 -5.31 -4.87
CA GLY A 117 5.61 -3.86 -4.76
C GLY A 117 6.80 -3.46 -3.89
N GLU A 118 7.29 -2.23 -4.09
CA GLU A 118 8.26 -1.67 -3.17
C GLU A 118 7.56 -1.20 -1.91
N TYR A 119 8.24 -1.17 -0.78
CA TYR A 119 7.60 -0.77 0.46
C TYR A 119 8.58 -0.07 1.40
N ILE A 120 8.00 0.60 2.39
CA ILE A 120 8.74 1.35 3.41
C ILE A 120 8.51 0.67 4.75
N MET A 121 9.62 0.35 5.43
CA MET A 121 9.68 -0.05 6.83
C MET A 121 9.94 1.20 7.67
N SER A 122 8.92 1.68 8.36
CA SER A 122 9.03 2.71 9.39
C SER A 122 9.26 2.08 10.77
N GLY A 123 9.73 2.85 11.75
CA GLY A 123 9.66 2.42 13.15
C GLY A 123 8.21 2.31 13.61
N ASN A 124 7.84 1.23 14.28
CA ASN A 124 6.56 1.09 14.93
C ASN A 124 6.39 2.08 16.09
N ASP A 125 7.48 2.44 16.77
CA ASP A 125 7.47 3.42 17.85
C ASP A 125 7.20 4.86 17.37
N ASN A 126 7.29 5.13 16.07
CA ASN A 126 6.87 6.41 15.50
C ASN A 126 5.36 6.69 15.50
N ARG A 127 4.54 5.72 15.88
CA ARG A 127 3.06 5.77 15.81
C ARG A 127 2.45 6.96 16.58
N ASP A 128 3.09 7.41 17.66
CA ASP A 128 2.60 8.47 18.54
C ASP A 128 3.38 9.79 18.38
N ASN A 129 4.32 9.85 17.44
CA ASN A 129 5.11 11.04 17.17
C ASN A 129 4.31 12.07 16.33
N PRO A 130 3.91 13.22 16.91
CA PRO A 130 3.00 14.17 16.25
C PRO A 130 3.65 14.92 15.08
N ASP A 131 4.98 15.00 15.06
CA ASP A 131 5.75 15.64 13.99
C ASP A 131 6.26 14.63 12.94
N TYR A 132 5.89 13.35 13.07
CA TYR A 132 6.34 12.30 12.16
C TYR A 132 5.94 12.60 10.72
N ARG A 133 6.91 12.48 9.80
CA ARG A 133 6.73 12.77 8.39
C ARG A 133 7.71 11.97 7.54
N LEU A 134 7.21 11.43 6.43
CA LEU A 134 8.02 10.87 5.36
C LEU A 134 7.87 11.70 4.09
N ASP A 135 8.99 12.15 3.53
CA ASP A 135 9.05 12.64 2.16
C ASP A 135 9.58 11.54 1.25
N VAL A 136 8.68 10.98 0.44
CA VAL A 136 8.94 9.83 -0.42
C VAL A 136 9.05 10.31 -1.85
N THR A 137 10.14 9.97 -2.54
CA THR A 137 10.37 10.35 -3.93
C THR A 137 10.30 9.14 -4.84
N VAL A 138 9.41 9.20 -5.83
CA VAL A 138 9.27 8.19 -6.88
C VAL A 138 9.68 8.73 -8.24
N ASP A 139 10.31 7.93 -9.08
CA ASP A 139 10.78 8.35 -10.42
C ASP A 139 9.72 8.20 -11.53
N ARG A 140 8.61 7.52 -11.23
CA ARG A 140 7.48 7.29 -12.14
C ARG A 140 6.14 7.53 -11.42
N PRO A 141 5.04 7.77 -12.16
CA PRO A 141 3.71 7.72 -11.58
C PRO A 141 3.46 6.38 -10.91
N ALA A 142 2.87 6.40 -9.71
CA ALA A 142 2.71 5.21 -8.88
C ALA A 142 1.39 5.23 -8.11
N SER A 143 0.88 4.03 -7.85
CA SER A 143 -0.17 3.78 -6.87
C SER A 143 0.50 3.58 -5.51
N VAL A 144 0.19 4.46 -4.55
CA VAL A 144 0.67 4.35 -3.17
C VAL A 144 -0.45 3.77 -2.33
N PHE A 145 -0.14 2.72 -1.58
CA PHE A 145 -1.06 2.03 -0.70
C PHE A 145 -0.64 2.22 0.76
N MET A 146 -1.55 2.76 1.56
CA MET A 146 -1.46 2.80 3.01
C MET A 146 -2.11 1.55 3.58
N LEU A 147 -1.40 0.87 4.48
CA LEU A 147 -1.90 -0.27 5.22
C LEU A 147 -2.13 0.18 6.67
N ILE A 148 -3.38 0.43 7.03
CA ILE A 148 -3.72 1.09 8.30
C ILE A 148 -4.32 0.07 9.25
N ASP A 149 -3.78 -0.01 10.47
CA ASP A 149 -4.24 -0.90 11.53
C ASP A 149 -5.74 -0.75 11.78
N ASN A 150 -6.50 -1.84 11.66
CA ASN A 150 -7.94 -1.83 11.86
C ASN A 150 -8.34 -1.37 13.26
N ARG A 151 -7.45 -1.55 14.25
CA ARG A 151 -7.67 -1.10 15.63
C ARG A 151 -7.52 0.41 15.79
N LEU A 152 -7.06 1.15 14.79
CA LEU A 152 -6.97 2.61 14.85
C LEU A 152 -8.34 3.17 15.22
N SER A 153 -8.37 4.16 16.12
CA SER A 153 -9.54 4.87 16.68
C SER A 153 -10.28 4.22 17.85
N ASP A 154 -10.51 2.90 17.85
CA ASP A 154 -11.37 2.25 18.86
C ASP A 154 -10.81 0.96 19.47
N GLY A 155 -9.66 0.49 18.98
CA GLY A 155 -9.03 -0.75 19.44
C GLY A 155 -9.66 -2.03 18.88
N ASP A 156 -10.66 -1.94 17.98
CA ASP A 156 -11.37 -3.11 17.44
C ASP A 156 -10.78 -3.56 16.09
N GLY A 157 -10.05 -4.68 16.09
CA GLY A 157 -9.47 -5.26 14.87
C GLY A 157 -10.48 -5.92 13.92
N ASN A 158 -11.77 -5.95 14.28
CA ASN A 158 -12.83 -6.56 13.48
C ASN A 158 -13.49 -5.60 12.49
N THR A 159 -13.25 -4.29 12.62
CA THR A 159 -13.83 -3.26 11.75
C THR A 159 -12.74 -2.48 11.03
N PRO A 160 -13.01 -1.90 9.85
CA PRO A 160 -12.09 -0.95 9.24
C PRO A 160 -11.86 0.26 10.15
N PRO A 161 -10.68 0.89 10.09
CA PRO A 161 -10.38 2.04 10.94
C PRO A 161 -11.26 3.23 10.59
N THR A 162 -11.55 4.07 11.58
CA THR A 162 -12.22 5.36 11.36
C THR A 162 -11.21 6.51 11.45
N PHE A 163 -11.44 7.57 10.68
CA PHE A 163 -10.59 8.75 10.65
C PHE A 163 -11.33 9.96 11.20
N ASP A 164 -10.65 10.70 12.08
CA ASP A 164 -11.14 11.93 12.68
C ASP A 164 -9.97 12.85 13.06
N SER A 165 -10.27 13.97 13.71
CA SER A 165 -9.29 14.99 14.12
C SER A 165 -8.13 14.49 14.98
N THR A 166 -8.24 13.29 15.54
CA THR A 166 -7.25 12.65 16.40
C THR A 166 -6.75 11.31 15.85
N HIS A 167 -7.21 10.90 14.67
CA HIS A 167 -6.86 9.63 14.04
C HIS A 167 -6.69 9.84 12.54
N MET A 168 -5.48 10.19 12.11
CA MET A 168 -5.08 10.34 10.71
C MET A 168 -6.07 11.13 9.83
N GLN A 169 -6.63 12.24 10.31
CA GLN A 169 -7.56 13.09 9.53
C GLN A 169 -7.02 13.43 8.13
N TRP A 170 -5.69 13.54 8.00
CA TRP A 170 -5.02 13.82 6.74
C TRP A 170 -5.27 12.77 5.63
N ILE A 171 -5.63 11.54 5.98
CA ILE A 171 -6.04 10.51 5.01
C ILE A 171 -7.29 10.97 4.25
N LEU A 172 -8.26 11.55 4.95
CA LEU A 172 -9.45 12.12 4.33
C LEU A 172 -9.12 13.43 3.58
N ASP A 173 -8.39 14.32 4.24
CA ASP A 173 -8.12 15.66 3.72
C ASP A 173 -7.27 15.63 2.44
N GLU A 174 -6.38 14.65 2.31
CA GLU A 174 -5.50 14.49 1.14
C GLU A 174 -6.05 13.55 0.07
N GLY A 175 -7.29 13.06 0.24
CA GLY A 175 -8.00 12.30 -0.77
C GLY A 175 -7.48 10.88 -0.99
N TRP A 176 -7.14 10.18 0.09
CA TRP A 176 -6.90 8.74 0.05
C TRP A 176 -8.24 8.00 0.01
N PHE A 177 -8.32 6.94 -0.79
CA PHE A 177 -9.55 6.18 -0.99
C PHE A 177 -9.42 4.76 -0.44
N PRO A 178 -10.44 4.22 0.24
CA PRO A 178 -10.44 2.80 0.57
C PRO A 178 -10.46 1.99 -0.73
N LEU A 179 -9.62 0.96 -0.83
CA LEU A 179 -9.66 0.04 -1.95
C LEU A 179 -10.63 -1.10 -1.62
N THR A 180 -11.74 -1.20 -2.33
CA THR A 180 -12.85 -2.10 -1.98
C THR A 180 -13.11 -3.13 -3.08
N THR A 181 -12.15 -4.02 -3.35
CA THR A 181 -12.29 -5.08 -4.36
C THR A 181 -12.99 -6.33 -3.82
N GLY A 182 -13.10 -6.44 -2.49
CA GLY A 182 -13.64 -7.59 -1.78
C GLY A 182 -12.56 -8.54 -1.28
N LEU A 183 -11.28 -8.19 -1.42
CA LEU A 183 -10.12 -8.94 -0.91
C LEU A 183 -9.91 -8.62 0.57
N ASN A 184 -10.92 -8.95 1.37
CA ASN A 184 -10.89 -8.87 2.83
C ASN A 184 -11.45 -10.15 3.43
N ARG A 185 -11.30 -10.29 4.74
CA ARG A 185 -11.66 -11.53 5.45
C ARG A 185 -13.14 -11.90 5.41
N PHE A 186 -14.00 -10.95 5.01
CA PHE A 186 -15.44 -11.13 4.89
C PHE A 186 -15.90 -11.29 3.44
N ASN A 187 -14.98 -11.24 2.46
CA ASN A 187 -15.29 -11.21 1.03
C ASN A 187 -16.33 -10.13 0.68
N ASN A 188 -16.21 -8.96 1.29
CA ASN A 188 -17.22 -7.90 1.24
C ASN A 188 -16.69 -6.67 0.45
N PRO A 189 -17.20 -6.39 -0.76
CA PRO A 189 -16.72 -5.27 -1.58
C PRO A 189 -17.22 -3.89 -1.09
N LEU A 190 -17.86 -3.81 0.07
CA LEU A 190 -18.31 -2.55 0.68
C LEU A 190 -17.37 -2.04 1.77
N ILE A 191 -16.34 -2.81 2.12
CA ILE A 191 -15.31 -2.42 3.09
C ILE A 191 -13.93 -2.53 2.42
N PRO A 192 -12.90 -1.86 2.97
CA PRO A 192 -11.55 -1.96 2.44
C PRO A 192 -11.07 -3.40 2.34
N ASP A 193 -10.21 -3.65 1.36
CA ASP A 193 -9.38 -4.84 1.28
C ASP A 193 -8.42 -4.87 2.47
N GLU A 194 -7.94 -6.06 2.82
CA GLU A 194 -7.16 -6.27 4.03
C GLU A 194 -5.83 -6.99 3.79
N VAL A 195 -4.85 -6.70 4.63
CA VAL A 195 -3.58 -7.41 4.73
C VAL A 195 -3.42 -7.93 6.16
N GLY A 196 -3.07 -9.21 6.31
CA GLY A 196 -2.76 -9.79 7.62
C GLY A 196 -1.38 -9.35 8.13
N ILE A 197 -1.26 -9.22 9.45
CA ILE A 197 0.02 -9.00 10.14
C ILE A 197 0.22 -10.03 11.26
N ASP A 198 1.42 -10.62 11.26
CA ASP A 198 1.99 -11.44 12.32
C ASP A 198 2.76 -10.51 13.26
N GLU A 199 2.17 -10.15 14.39
CA GLU A 199 2.79 -9.26 15.38
C GLU A 199 3.84 -10.00 16.22
N ASP A 200 3.76 -11.33 16.27
CA ASP A 200 4.62 -12.16 17.12
C ASP A 200 5.78 -12.83 16.36
N ALA A 201 5.80 -12.72 15.03
CA ALA A 201 6.76 -13.39 14.14
C ALA A 201 6.81 -14.91 14.35
N ASP A 202 5.69 -15.52 14.70
CA ASP A 202 5.56 -16.95 15.00
C ASP A 202 4.88 -17.74 13.87
N GLY A 203 4.60 -17.07 12.75
CA GLY A 203 3.91 -17.61 11.59
C GLY A 203 2.38 -17.61 11.72
N SER A 204 1.83 -16.92 12.72
CA SER A 204 0.39 -16.77 12.92
C SER A 204 -0.11 -15.38 12.51
N LEU A 205 -1.41 -15.25 12.27
CA LEU A 205 -2.04 -13.97 11.95
C LEU A 205 -2.69 -13.40 13.21
N ASN A 206 -2.20 -12.27 13.70
CA ASN A 206 -2.72 -11.62 14.91
C ASN A 206 -3.76 -10.55 14.58
N GLN A 207 -3.51 -9.73 13.55
CA GLN A 207 -4.32 -8.56 13.19
C GLN A 207 -4.39 -8.36 11.69
N PHE A 208 -5.17 -7.36 11.28
CA PHE A 208 -5.26 -6.95 9.87
C PHE A 208 -5.18 -5.43 9.73
N TYR A 209 -4.69 -5.03 8.57
CA TYR A 209 -4.66 -3.68 8.09
C TYR A 209 -5.65 -3.49 6.96
N SER A 210 -6.39 -2.38 6.97
CA SER A 210 -7.22 -1.94 5.86
C SER A 210 -6.39 -1.18 4.83
N VAL A 211 -6.66 -1.45 3.54
CA VAL A 211 -5.93 -0.86 2.42
C VAL A 211 -6.61 0.41 1.92
N TYR A 212 -5.86 1.50 1.94
CA TYR A 212 -6.23 2.78 1.33
C TYR A 212 -5.21 3.13 0.25
N PHE A 213 -5.61 3.79 -0.82
CA PHE A 213 -4.70 4.12 -1.91
C PHE A 213 -4.86 5.53 -2.45
N LYS A 214 -3.80 6.01 -3.08
CA LYS A 214 -3.75 7.27 -3.80
C LYS A 214 -2.77 7.17 -4.96
N GLU A 215 -3.14 7.75 -6.09
CA GLU A 215 -2.25 7.90 -7.24
C GLU A 215 -1.38 9.15 -7.09
N VAL A 216 -0.08 8.99 -7.32
CA VAL A 216 0.87 10.10 -7.30
C VAL A 216 1.61 10.20 -8.63
N PRO A 217 1.90 11.41 -9.13
CA PRO A 217 2.83 11.57 -10.24
C PRO A 217 4.26 11.21 -9.79
N ALA A 218 5.16 11.06 -10.76
CA ALA A 218 6.60 11.07 -10.47
C ALA A 218 6.98 12.35 -9.70
N GLY A 219 7.85 12.21 -8.71
CA GLY A 219 8.28 13.28 -7.82
C GLY A 219 8.13 12.90 -6.35
N THR A 220 8.11 13.91 -5.48
CA THR A 220 8.01 13.73 -4.03
C THR A 220 6.57 13.91 -3.55
N PHE A 221 6.09 12.98 -2.73
CA PHE A 221 4.88 13.12 -1.94
C PHE A 221 5.20 12.97 -0.45
N THR A 222 4.28 13.43 0.40
CA THR A 222 4.45 13.41 1.85
C THR A 222 3.46 12.44 2.48
N LEU A 223 3.93 11.65 3.44
CA LEU A 223 3.12 10.91 4.41
C LEU A 223 3.35 11.53 5.79
N LYS A 224 2.32 11.50 6.63
CA LYS A 224 2.28 12.21 7.91
C LYS A 224 2.08 11.24 9.07
N GLN A 225 2.06 11.78 10.28
CA GLN A 225 1.94 11.01 11.51
C GLN A 225 0.72 10.07 11.51
N ALA A 226 0.84 8.97 12.25
CA ALA A 226 -0.25 8.00 12.39
C ALA A 226 -1.31 8.44 13.42
N ASP A 227 -1.03 9.45 14.25
CA ASP A 227 -1.91 9.88 15.35
C ASP A 227 -2.40 8.68 16.18
N ASN A 228 -1.49 7.78 16.53
CA ASN A 228 -1.81 6.45 17.05
C ASN A 228 -0.97 6.10 18.28
N SER A 229 -1.53 6.29 19.48
CA SER A 229 -0.80 6.09 20.73
C SER A 229 -0.68 4.64 21.21
N GLY A 230 -1.21 3.64 20.50
CA GLY A 230 -1.29 2.28 21.06
C GLY A 230 -1.35 1.11 20.08
N GLN A 231 -1.74 1.33 18.83
CA GLN A 231 -1.80 0.29 17.80
C GLN A 231 -0.55 0.36 16.92
N ASN A 232 -0.44 -0.49 15.91
CA ASN A 232 0.77 -0.47 15.10
C ASN A 232 0.84 0.75 14.17
N MET A 233 2.06 1.12 13.81
CA MET A 233 2.32 2.08 12.74
C MET A 233 1.77 1.56 11.40
N TYR A 234 1.36 2.47 10.53
CA TYR A 234 0.88 2.10 9.20
C TYR A 234 2.03 1.50 8.35
N GLY A 235 1.67 0.65 7.40
CA GLY A 235 2.56 0.23 6.31
C GLY A 235 2.38 1.08 5.06
N VAL A 236 3.40 1.10 4.19
CA VAL A 236 3.33 1.79 2.89
C VAL A 236 3.87 0.88 1.80
N VAL A 237 3.07 0.64 0.77
CA VAL A 237 3.47 -0.09 -0.44
C VAL A 237 3.34 0.85 -1.65
N VAL A 238 4.32 0.82 -2.54
CA VAL A 238 4.39 1.62 -3.76
C VAL A 238 4.48 0.67 -4.95
N VAL A 239 3.57 0.85 -5.90
CA VAL A 239 3.51 0.04 -7.12
C VAL A 239 3.49 0.97 -8.32
N SER A 240 4.45 0.81 -9.23
CA SER A 240 4.55 1.63 -10.43
C SER A 240 3.31 1.46 -11.29
N GLN A 241 2.81 2.57 -11.81
CA GLN A 241 1.85 2.50 -12.90
C GLN A 241 2.58 2.19 -14.21
N PRO A 242 2.02 1.34 -15.08
CA PRO A 242 2.55 1.17 -16.42
C PRO A 242 2.65 2.52 -17.13
N ALA A 243 3.79 2.76 -17.78
CA ALA A 243 3.91 3.93 -18.64
C ALA A 243 2.77 3.90 -19.69
N PRO A 244 2.08 5.02 -19.95
CA PRO A 244 1.07 5.05 -21.00
C PRO A 244 1.75 4.66 -22.32
N GLU A 245 1.37 3.49 -22.85
CA GLU A 245 1.96 2.97 -24.08
C GLU A 245 1.81 4.00 -25.21
N PRO A 246 2.86 4.24 -26.03
CA PRO A 246 2.82 5.21 -27.13
C PRO A 246 1.64 5.01 -28.09
N GLY A 247 1.11 3.78 -28.20
CA GLY A 247 -0.05 3.42 -29.02
C GLY A 247 -1.36 4.08 -28.57
N SER A 248 -1.53 4.35 -27.27
CA SER A 248 -2.74 4.98 -26.73
C SER A 248 -2.86 6.45 -27.13
N LEU A 249 -1.72 7.15 -27.26
CA LEU A 249 -1.65 8.52 -27.77
C LEU A 249 -1.81 8.58 -29.29
N ALA A 250 -1.30 7.58 -30.02
CA ALA A 250 -1.49 7.49 -31.47
C ALA A 250 -2.96 7.29 -31.87
N LEU A 251 -3.72 6.48 -31.11
CA LEU A 251 -5.16 6.27 -31.37
C LEU A 251 -6.01 7.51 -31.01
N ALA A 252 -5.64 8.25 -29.96
CA ALA A 252 -6.24 9.54 -29.63
C ALA A 252 -5.96 10.61 -30.70
N GLY A 253 -4.75 10.62 -31.27
CA GLY A 253 -4.39 11.52 -32.38
C GLY A 253 -5.10 11.17 -33.70
N LEU A 254 -5.24 9.88 -34.02
CA LEU A 254 -5.93 9.40 -35.23
C LEU A 254 -7.44 9.61 -35.19
N SER A 255 -8.07 9.60 -34.01
CA SER A 255 -9.50 9.88 -33.85
C SER A 255 -9.82 11.37 -34.03
N ILE A 256 -8.92 12.29 -33.65
CA ILE A 256 -9.07 13.73 -33.93
C ILE A 256 -8.94 14.02 -35.44
N LEU A 257 -7.99 13.37 -36.13
CA LEU A 257 -7.82 13.52 -37.58
C LEU A 257 -8.94 12.83 -38.40
N GLY A 258 -9.42 11.67 -37.95
CA GLY A 258 -10.56 10.98 -38.56
C GLY A 258 -11.89 11.74 -38.39
N GLY A 259 -12.09 12.40 -37.25
CA GLY A 259 -13.25 13.26 -36.98
C GLY A 259 -13.30 14.51 -37.86
N LEU A 260 -12.16 15.16 -38.11
CA LEU A 260 -12.11 16.30 -39.05
C LEU A 260 -12.30 15.90 -40.52
N GLY A 261 -11.91 14.66 -40.91
CA GLY A 261 -12.07 14.16 -42.27
C GLY A 261 -13.53 13.89 -42.67
N MET A 262 -14.40 13.52 -41.72
CA MET A 262 -15.81 13.22 -42.01
C MET A 262 -16.73 14.44 -42.09
N LEU A 263 -16.28 15.63 -41.70
CA LEU A 263 -17.08 16.87 -41.77
C LEU A 263 -17.07 17.58 -43.14
N ARG A 264 -16.40 17.02 -44.17
CA ARG A 264 -16.20 17.71 -45.47
C ARG A 264 -16.92 17.12 -46.68
N ARG A 265 -17.90 16.21 -46.52
CA ARG A 265 -18.71 15.71 -47.66
C ARG A 265 -20.21 15.71 -47.37
N ARG A 266 -20.84 16.90 -47.46
CA ARG A 266 -22.24 17.06 -47.91
C ARG A 266 -22.43 18.43 -48.55
N SER A 267 -22.16 18.52 -49.84
CA SER A 267 -22.73 19.53 -50.75
C SER A 267 -22.68 18.97 -52.17
N VAL A 268 -23.77 18.35 -52.61
CA VAL A 268 -24.56 18.55 -53.86
C VAL A 268 -25.71 17.55 -53.79
#